data_AF-A0A3S0RRR0-F1
#
_entry.id   AF-A0A3S0RRR0-F1
#
_cell.length_a   1.000
_cell.length_b   1.000
_cell.length_c   1.000
_cell.angle_alpha   90.00
_cell.angle_beta   90.00
_cell.angle_gamma   90.00
#
_symmetry.space_group_name_H-M   'P 1'
#
loop_
_entity.id
_entity.type
_entity.pdbx_description
1 polymer ?
#
loop_
_entity_poly.entity_id
_entity_poly.type
_entity_poly.pdbx_seq_one_letter_code
_entity_poly.pdbx_strand_id
1 'polypeptide(L)' 'MDLPKEHLSDALDRIAAWRTDPDSALPCPVCGASGVEIIDRSARPYSEWYAMRCAQCGLDAALHIPLAGPAAY' A
#
# COMPACT_ATOMS: atom_id res chain seq x y z
N MET A 1 8.89 -1.93 -11.25
CA MET A 1 9.95 -2.35 -10.32
C MET A 1 9.26 -2.91 -9.09
N ASP A 2 9.68 -4.08 -8.60
CA ASP A 2 9.06 -4.71 -7.43
C ASP A 2 9.49 -4.02 -6.12
N LEU A 3 8.65 -4.09 -5.09
CA LEU A 3 8.96 -3.54 -3.77
C LEU A 3 9.85 -4.52 -3.00
N PRO A 4 11.11 -4.16 -2.68
CA PRO A 4 11.96 -5.05 -1.90
C PRO A 4 11.42 -5.20 -0.48
N LYS A 5 11.60 -6.38 0.11
CA LYS A 5 11.03 -6.75 1.43
C LYS A 5 11.43 -5.81 2.56
N GLU A 6 12.60 -5.18 2.47
CA GLU A 6 13.06 -4.18 3.46
C GLU A 6 12.18 -2.93 3.51
N HIS A 7 11.55 -2.56 2.39
CA HIS A 7 10.62 -1.43 2.28
C HIS A 7 9.16 -1.85 2.49
N LEU A 8 8.89 -3.12 2.83
CA LEU A 8 7.53 -3.60 3.08
C LEU A 8 6.89 -2.94 4.30
N SER A 9 7.64 -2.80 5.40
CA SER A 9 7.13 -2.12 6.61
C SER A 9 6.81 -0.65 6.33
N ASP A 10 7.69 -0.01 5.56
CA ASP A 10 7.59 1.38 5.15
C ASP A 10 6.35 1.59 4.27
N ALA A 11 6.14 0.71 3.30
CA ALA A 11 4.95 0.63 2.46
C ALA A 11 3.64 0.44 3.25
N LEU A 12 3.63 -0.46 4.24
CA LEU A 12 2.47 -0.70 5.09
C LEU A 12 2.09 0.54 5.90
N ASP A 13 3.09 1.28 6.39
CA ASP A 13 2.89 2.55 7.11
C ASP A 13 2.25 3.62 6.21
N ARG A 14 2.70 3.74 4.94
CA ARG A 14 2.05 4.64 3.96
C ARG A 14 0.60 4.25 3.72
N ILE A 15 0.31 2.97 3.54
CA ILE A 15 -1.07 2.51 3.34
C ILE A 15 -1.93 2.76 4.60
N ALA A 16 -1.37 2.67 5.81
CA ALA A 16 -2.07 3.03 7.04
C ALA A 16 -2.36 4.55 7.13
N ALA A 17 -1.39 5.39 6.77
CA ALA A 17 -1.58 6.84 6.68
C ALA A 17 -2.61 7.20 5.60
N TRP A 18 -2.51 6.60 4.41
CA TRP A 18 -3.43 6.78 3.29
C TRP A 18 -4.86 6.37 3.64
N ARG A 19 -5.03 5.30 4.42
CA ARG A 19 -6.36 4.89 4.92
C ARG A 19 -7.01 5.95 5.81
N THR A 20 -6.21 6.75 6.51
CA THR A 20 -6.70 7.84 7.36
C THR A 20 -6.96 9.10 6.54
N ASP A 21 -6.12 9.37 5.54
CA ASP A 21 -6.22 10.53 4.65
C ASP A 21 -5.85 10.14 3.21
N PRO A 22 -6.82 9.67 2.40
CA PRO A 22 -6.54 9.16 1.06
C PRO A 22 -6.20 10.25 0.05
N ASP A 23 -6.48 11.52 0.38
CA ASP A 23 -6.13 12.69 -0.43
C ASP A 23 -4.67 13.14 -0.21
N SER A 24 -4.00 12.63 0.82
CA SER A 24 -2.61 12.96 1.11
C SER A 24 -1.64 12.43 0.05
N ALA A 25 -0.81 13.33 -0.47
CA ALA A 25 0.32 12.98 -1.32
C ALA A 25 1.46 12.36 -0.48
N LEU A 26 1.39 11.04 -0.28
CA LEU A 26 2.41 10.31 0.47
C LEU A 26 3.71 10.14 -0.32
N PRO A 27 4.87 10.10 0.36
CA PRO A 27 6.15 9.82 -0.27
C PRO A 27 6.32 8.33 -0.59
N CYS A 28 6.91 8.04 -1.73
CA CYS A 28 7.23 6.71 -2.19
C CYS A 28 8.26 6.04 -1.24
N PRO A 29 8.01 4.80 -0.77
CA PRO A 29 8.91 4.12 0.17
C PRO A 29 10.27 3.73 -0.44
N VAL A 30 10.39 3.73 -1.78
CA VAL A 30 11.62 3.32 -2.48
C VAL A 30 12.51 4.50 -2.85
N CYS A 31 11.94 5.55 -3.44
CA CYS A 31 12.71 6.71 -3.92
C CYS A 31 12.51 7.99 -3.10
N GLY A 32 11.55 8.01 -2.17
CA GLY A 32 11.19 9.19 -1.39
C GLY A 32 10.39 10.26 -2.14
N ALA A 33 10.06 10.04 -3.42
CA ALA A 33 9.30 11.00 -4.22
C ALA A 33 7.86 11.15 -3.71
N SER A 34 7.38 12.38 -3.55
CA SER A 34 6.01 12.68 -3.16
C SER A 34 5.00 12.34 -4.26
N GLY A 35 3.80 11.92 -3.88
CA GLY A 35 2.71 11.62 -4.82
C GLY A 35 2.74 10.19 -5.33
N VAL A 36 3.02 9.21 -4.46
CA VAL A 36 2.77 7.80 -4.79
C VAL A 36 1.27 7.59 -4.95
N GLU A 37 0.87 6.95 -6.05
CA GLU A 37 -0.52 6.60 -6.31
C GLU A 37 -0.85 5.33 -5.56
N ILE A 38 -1.85 5.37 -4.69
CA ILE A 38 -2.34 4.22 -3.94
C ILE A 38 -3.76 3.92 -4.40
N ILE A 39 -3.97 2.72 -4.93
CA ILE A 39 -5.24 2.24 -5.47
C ILE A 39 -5.76 1.16 -4.54
N ASP A 40 -6.88 1.44 -3.87
CA ASP A 40 -7.64 0.42 -3.16
C ASP A 40 -8.33 -0.51 -4.17
N ARG A 41 -7.90 -1.77 -4.20
CA ARG A 41 -8.51 -2.87 -4.95
C ARG A 41 -9.11 -3.91 -4.00
N SER A 42 -9.31 -3.53 -2.74
CA SER A 42 -9.83 -4.42 -1.72
C SER A 42 -11.20 -4.97 -2.08
N ALA A 43 -11.35 -6.29 -1.98
CA ALA A 43 -12.62 -6.96 -2.11
C ALA A 43 -13.09 -7.35 -0.71
N ARG A 44 -13.69 -6.40 0.00
CA ARG A 44 -14.35 -6.69 1.28
C ARG A 44 -15.48 -7.70 1.04
N PRO A 45 -15.68 -8.68 1.95
CA PRO A 45 -15.22 -8.70 3.35
C PRO A 45 -13.95 -9.51 3.66
N TYR A 46 -13.35 -10.20 2.70
CA TYR A 46 -12.36 -11.25 3.00
C TYR A 46 -10.89 -10.83 2.85
N SER A 47 -10.56 -9.85 2.01
CA SER A 47 -9.17 -9.46 1.77
C SER A 47 -9.04 -8.02 1.32
N GLU A 48 -8.00 -7.34 1.79
CA GLU A 48 -7.65 -5.99 1.37
C GLU A 48 -6.44 -6.02 0.44
N TRP A 49 -6.59 -5.38 -0.72
CA TRP A 49 -5.57 -5.36 -1.77
C TRP A 49 -5.30 -3.91 -2.09
N TYR A 50 -4.07 -3.45 -1.85
CA TYR A 50 -3.65 -2.09 -2.15
C TYR A 50 -2.54 -2.14 -3.20
N ALA A 51 -2.75 -1.46 -4.32
CA ALA A 51 -1.72 -1.32 -5.35
C ALA A 51 -1.07 0.05 -5.23
N MET A 52 0.24 0.08 -5.06
CA MET A 52 1.03 1.31 -5.01
C MET A 52 1.83 1.48 -6.30
N ARG A 53 1.72 2.65 -6.90
CA ARG A 53 2.38 2.99 -8.16
C ARG A 53 3.11 4.30 -8.02
N CYS A 54 4.39 4.33 -8.39
CA CYS A 54 5.16 5.56 -8.43
C CYS A 54 5.61 5.85 -9.85
N ALA A 55 5.16 6.96 -10.43
CA ALA A 55 5.59 7.38 -11.77
C ALA A 55 7.07 7.79 -11.83
N GLN A 56 7.69 8.10 -10.68
CA GLN A 56 9.05 8.65 -10.63
C GLN A 56 10.14 7.56 -10.67
N CYS A 57 9.95 6.46 -9.93
CA CYS A 57 10.85 5.31 -9.96
C CYS A 57 10.28 4.09 -10.70
N GLY A 58 9.03 4.14 -11.14
CA GLY A 58 8.34 3.01 -11.76
C GLY A 58 8.02 1.89 -10.77
N LEU A 59 7.84 2.21 -9.48
CA LEU A 59 7.36 1.25 -8.47
C LEU A 59 5.97 0.77 -8.89
N ASP A 60 5.76 -0.54 -8.88
CA ASP A 60 4.46 -1.17 -9.06
C ASP A 60 4.42 -2.33 -8.07
N ALA A 61 3.75 -2.10 -6.95
CA ALA A 61 3.76 -3.01 -5.81
C ALA A 61 2.32 -3.29 -5.37
N ALA A 62 1.96 -4.56 -5.27
CA ALA A 62 0.67 -4.99 -4.76
C ALA A 62 0.84 -5.53 -3.33
N LEU A 63 0.25 -4.85 -2.36
CA LEU A 63 0.18 -5.34 -0.98
C LEU A 63 -1.14 -6.05 -0.76
N HIS A 64 -1.02 -7.35 -0.51
CA HIS A 64 -2.12 -8.17 -0.03
C HIS A 64 -2.11 -8.18 1.49
N ILE A 65 -3.13 -7.57 2.10
CA ILE A 65 -3.36 -7.60 3.54
C ILE A 65 -4.52 -8.56 3.78
N PRO A 66 -4.25 -9.77 4.31
CA PRO A 66 -5.32 -10.67 4.72
C PRO A 66 -6.06 -10.02 5.89
N LEU A 67 -7.32 -9.63 5.67
CA LEU A 67 -8.23 -9.36 6.78
C LEU A 67 -8.42 -10.69 7.48
N ALA A 68 -8.02 -10.77 8.76
CA ALA A 68 -8.45 -11.89 9.58
C ALA A 68 -9.98 -11.89 9.53
N GLY A 69 -10.57 -12.85 8.81
CA GLY A 69 -11.98 -13.19 8.98
C GLY A 69 -12.26 -13.39 10.47
N PRO A 70 -13.51 -13.25 10.93
CA PRO A 70 -13.84 -13.31 12.35
C PRO A 70 -13.11 -14.49 12.97
N ALA A 71 -12.24 -14.20 13.95
CA ALA A 71 -11.35 -15.19 14.55
C ALA A 71 -12.17 -16.46 14.78
N ALA A 72 -11.86 -17.52 14.03
CA ALA A 72 -12.51 -18.79 14.22
C ALA A 72 -12.15 -19.23 15.65
N TYR A 73 -13.15 -19.10 16.52
CA TYR A 73 -13.12 -19.41 17.95
C TYR A 73 -12.81 -20.90 18.17
#